data_AF-A0A0S9E6D7-F1
#
_entry.id   AF-A0A0S9E6D7-F1
#
_cell.length_a   1.000
_cell.length_b   1.000
_cell.length_c   1.000
_cell.angle_alpha   90.00
_cell.angle_beta   90.00
_cell.angle_gamma   90.00
#
_symmetry.space_group_name_H-M   'P 1'
#
loop_
_entity.id
_entity.type
_entity.pdbx_description
1 polymer ?
#
loop_
_entity_poly.entity_id
_entity_poly.type
_entity_poly.pdbx_seq_one_letter_code
_entity_poly.pdbx_strand_id
1 'polypeptide(L)'
;MSVNASIQGSATAASRQPRTERRPAPGAASCANGLGGNSVDLIVEENCPGMLASAGVVIEHLDAQAGTWQFSIDDGQTWRPVRTDLVNRPGNLGLALDRDARLRVLPFGGHRVSGVRVAFHTVQRSHGQGNGSYRAYASDDREDGSRTVTLVLGLAAINGTPPAVHVPRPRNKRALVQRAAAAAAASSSSALTGSMAMA
;
A
#
# COMPACT_ATOMS: atom_id res chain seq x y z
N MET A 1 58.30 54.38 -3.56
CA MET A 1 57.57 54.95 -4.72
C MET A 1 56.14 54.47 -4.65
N SER A 2 55.19 55.39 -4.69
CA SER A 2 53.73 55.23 -4.75
C SER A 2 53.33 54.21 -5.84
N VAL A 3 52.20 53.49 -5.78
CA VAL A 3 50.84 54.04 -5.86
C VAL A 3 49.77 53.11 -5.28
N ASN A 4 48.76 53.81 -4.76
CA ASN A 4 47.45 53.42 -4.29
C ASN A 4 46.50 53.08 -5.46
N ALA A 5 45.57 52.14 -5.28
CA ALA A 5 44.31 52.10 -6.01
C ALA A 5 43.25 51.31 -5.23
N SER A 6 42.43 52.05 -4.50
CA SER A 6 41.14 51.62 -3.96
C SER A 6 40.14 51.35 -5.08
N ILE A 7 39.27 50.35 -4.91
CA ILE A 7 37.89 50.45 -5.38
C ILE A 7 36.97 49.90 -4.29
N GLN A 8 36.01 50.76 -3.91
CA GLN A 8 34.85 50.52 -3.05
C GLN A 8 34.10 49.23 -3.45
N GLY A 9 33.40 48.49 -2.59
CA GLY A 9 32.69 48.85 -1.37
C GLY A 9 31.27 48.31 -1.50
N SER A 10 30.73 47.75 -0.42
CA SER A 10 29.32 47.81 0.04
C SER A 10 28.93 46.54 0.81
N ALA A 11 28.67 46.77 2.09
CA ALA A 11 28.02 45.86 3.02
C ALA A 11 26.60 45.50 2.57
N THR A 12 26.12 44.30 2.88
CA THR A 12 25.01 43.95 3.79
C THR A 12 24.29 42.77 3.12
N ALA A 13 23.65 41.79 3.75
CA ALA A 13 23.16 41.62 5.10
C ALA A 13 23.13 40.10 5.42
N ALA A 14 23.22 39.79 6.71
CA ALA A 14 22.96 38.46 7.23
C ALA A 14 21.54 37.99 6.87
N SER A 15 21.41 36.87 6.16
CA SER A 15 20.20 36.05 6.20
C SER A 15 20.48 34.80 7.04
N ARG A 16 20.21 34.97 8.32
CA ARG A 16 20.14 33.92 9.35
C ARG A 16 19.03 32.95 8.94
N GLN A 17 19.37 31.88 8.21
CA GLN A 17 18.43 30.82 7.89
C GLN A 17 18.07 30.06 9.17
N PRO A 18 16.78 29.99 9.57
CA PRO A 18 16.37 29.10 10.63
C PRO A 18 16.52 27.65 10.14
N ARG A 19 17.30 26.87 10.89
CA ARG A 19 17.39 25.42 10.79
C ARG A 19 16.03 24.83 11.16
N THR A 20 15.09 24.81 10.21
CA THR A 20 13.91 23.96 10.30
C THR A 20 14.35 22.54 9.98
N GLU A 21 14.48 21.76 11.04
CA GLU A 21 14.55 20.30 11.00
C GLU A 21 13.33 19.78 10.24
N ARG A 22 13.47 19.60 8.92
CA ARG A 22 12.45 18.96 8.10
C ARG A 22 12.53 17.48 8.41
N ARG A 23 11.85 17.07 9.48
CA ARG A 23 11.47 15.67 9.71
C ARG A 23 10.95 15.12 8.37
N PRO A 24 11.58 14.08 7.79
CA PRO A 24 11.01 13.45 6.61
C PRO A 24 9.61 12.98 7.00
N ALA A 25 8.60 13.45 6.26
CA ALA A 25 7.28 12.85 6.36
C ALA A 25 7.44 11.35 6.04
N PRO A 26 6.74 10.45 6.76
CA PRO A 26 6.68 9.05 6.34
C PRO A 26 6.21 9.04 4.88
N GLY A 27 6.90 8.24 4.08
CA GLY A 27 6.91 8.33 2.62
C GLY A 27 5.54 8.64 2.04
N ALA A 28 5.53 9.52 1.05
CA ALA A 28 4.47 9.51 0.06
C ALA A 28 4.44 8.07 -0.48
N ALA A 29 3.58 7.23 0.09
CA ALA A 29 3.21 5.95 -0.47
C ALA A 29 2.82 6.28 -1.89
N SER A 30 3.64 5.83 -2.84
CA SER A 30 3.36 6.00 -4.25
C SER A 30 1.97 5.43 -4.46
N CYS A 31 1.00 6.32 -4.61
CA CYS A 31 -0.37 6.00 -4.96
C CYS A 31 -0.36 5.57 -6.43
N ALA A 32 0.22 4.40 -6.66
CA ALA A 32 0.01 3.61 -7.85
C ALA A 32 -1.47 3.29 -7.92
N ASN A 33 -2.13 3.76 -8.97
CA ASN A 33 -3.56 3.66 -9.24
C ASN A 33 -4.04 2.21 -9.53
N GLY A 34 -3.38 1.19 -8.98
CA GLY A 34 -3.79 -0.20 -9.05
C GLY A 34 -4.77 -0.53 -7.92
N LEU A 35 -6.02 -0.89 -8.28
CA LEU A 35 -7.01 -1.36 -7.32
C LEU A 35 -6.60 -2.73 -6.75
N GLY A 36 -5.85 -2.70 -5.64
CA GLY A 36 -5.55 -3.85 -4.78
C GLY A 36 -4.21 -4.54 -5.06
N GLY A 37 -3.76 -5.35 -4.09
CA GLY A 37 -2.55 -6.16 -4.13
C GLY A 37 -1.26 -5.39 -3.80
N ASN A 38 -0.51 -5.91 -2.84
CA ASN A 38 0.81 -5.41 -2.51
C ASN A 38 1.84 -5.93 -3.52
N SER A 39 2.87 -5.12 -3.77
CA SER A 39 4.01 -5.54 -4.59
C SER A 39 4.80 -6.64 -3.88
N VAL A 40 5.42 -7.52 -4.66
CA VAL A 40 6.31 -8.57 -4.16
C VAL A 40 7.39 -7.97 -3.26
N ASP A 41 7.97 -6.84 -3.67
CA ASP A 41 8.98 -6.12 -2.90
C ASP A 41 8.49 -5.77 -1.48
N LEU A 42 7.29 -5.19 -1.39
CA LEU A 42 6.69 -4.78 -0.12
C LEU A 42 6.39 -6.00 0.77
N ILE A 43 5.84 -7.07 0.19
CA ILE A 43 5.56 -8.31 0.92
C ILE A 43 6.85 -8.90 1.50
N VAL A 44 7.92 -8.90 0.71
CA VAL A 44 9.23 -9.40 1.12
C VAL A 44 9.83 -8.50 2.21
N GLU A 45 9.88 -7.18 2.00
CA GLU A 45 10.47 -6.22 2.93
C GLU A 45 9.79 -6.24 4.30
N GLU A 46 8.46 -6.29 4.35
CA GLU A 46 7.70 -6.26 5.59
C GLU A 46 7.78 -7.57 6.38
N ASN A 47 7.91 -8.72 5.70
CA ASN A 47 7.76 -10.03 6.35
C ASN A 47 9.07 -10.82 6.48
N CYS A 48 10.14 -10.39 5.80
CA CYS A 48 11.42 -11.09 5.78
C CYS A 48 12.59 -10.13 6.08
N PRO A 49 12.67 -9.55 7.28
CA PRO A 49 13.73 -8.62 7.64
C PRO A 49 15.10 -9.31 7.57
N GLY A 50 16.05 -8.70 6.85
CA GLY A 50 17.41 -9.22 6.68
C GLY A 50 17.62 -10.12 5.47
N MET A 51 16.58 -10.38 4.67
CA MET A 51 16.76 -10.99 3.35
C MET A 51 17.40 -9.97 2.39
N LEU A 52 18.33 -10.43 1.55
CA LEU A 52 19.04 -9.58 0.59
C LEU A 52 18.07 -8.84 -0.34
N ALA A 53 18.48 -7.66 -0.82
CA ALA A 53 17.75 -6.92 -1.84
C ALA A 53 17.49 -7.82 -3.05
N SER A 54 16.23 -8.23 -3.22
CA SER A 54 15.84 -9.19 -4.23
C SER A 54 15.32 -8.48 -5.48
N ALA A 55 15.65 -9.02 -6.65
CA ALA A 55 15.09 -8.54 -7.90
C ALA A 55 13.68 -9.09 -8.18
N GLY A 56 13.24 -10.09 -7.42
CA GLY A 56 11.95 -10.75 -7.57
C GLY A 56 11.87 -12.05 -6.81
N VAL A 57 10.76 -12.77 -6.97
CA VAL A 57 10.55 -14.07 -6.34
C VAL A 57 10.15 -15.11 -7.37
N VAL A 58 10.22 -16.37 -6.96
CA VAL A 58 9.50 -17.45 -7.62
C VAL A 58 8.59 -18.07 -6.59
N ILE A 59 7.28 -17.99 -6.85
CA ILE A 59 6.25 -18.55 -5.98
C ILE A 59 6.21 -20.06 -6.19
N GLU A 60 6.41 -20.79 -5.09
CA GLU A 60 6.45 -22.25 -5.05
C GLU A 60 5.17 -22.84 -4.47
N HIS A 61 4.44 -22.08 -3.66
CA HIS A 61 3.19 -22.55 -3.10
C HIS A 61 2.26 -21.39 -2.76
N LEU A 62 0.97 -21.56 -3.05
CA LEU A 62 -0.10 -20.67 -2.62
C LEU A 62 -1.24 -21.48 -2.02
N ASP A 63 -1.79 -21.01 -0.92
CA ASP A 63 -2.96 -21.63 -0.31
C ASP A 63 -4.19 -21.51 -1.22
N ALA A 64 -4.51 -22.60 -1.92
CA ALA A 64 -5.62 -22.66 -2.85
C ALA A 64 -7.00 -22.59 -2.17
N GLN A 65 -7.08 -22.77 -0.85
CA GLN A 65 -8.34 -22.70 -0.10
C GLN A 65 -8.68 -21.26 0.30
N ALA A 66 -7.70 -20.35 0.28
CA ALA A 66 -7.91 -18.97 0.67
C ALA A 66 -8.74 -18.18 -0.35
N GLY A 67 -8.71 -18.56 -1.64
CA GLY A 67 -9.44 -17.87 -2.70
C GLY A 67 -8.80 -17.99 -4.07
N THR A 68 -9.26 -17.15 -4.99
CA THR A 68 -8.67 -17.01 -6.33
C THR A 68 -7.46 -16.10 -6.28
N TRP A 69 -6.27 -16.68 -6.44
CA TRP A 69 -5.03 -15.94 -6.52
C TRP A 69 -4.85 -15.27 -7.87
N GLN A 70 -4.35 -14.04 -7.84
CA GLN A 70 -4.09 -13.25 -9.03
C GLN A 70 -2.79 -12.48 -8.87
N PHE A 71 -2.12 -12.24 -9.99
CA PHE A 71 -0.94 -11.40 -10.06
C PHE A 71 -1.09 -10.34 -11.16
N SER A 72 -0.33 -9.27 -11.03
CA SER A 72 -0.21 -8.21 -12.02
C SER A 72 1.27 -7.90 -12.24
N ILE A 73 1.63 -7.61 -13.49
CA ILE A 73 2.99 -7.18 -13.89
C ILE A 73 3.00 -5.76 -14.48
N ASP A 74 1.85 -5.09 -14.45
CA ASP A 74 1.58 -3.77 -15.00
C ASP A 74 0.96 -2.86 -13.92
N ASP A 75 1.51 -2.93 -12.71
CA ASP A 75 1.14 -2.08 -11.58
C ASP A 75 -0.35 -2.13 -11.19
N GLY A 76 -0.98 -3.30 -11.37
CA GLY A 76 -2.37 -3.54 -11.02
C GLY A 76 -3.38 -3.11 -12.09
N GLN A 77 -2.93 -2.71 -13.28
CA GLN A 77 -3.82 -2.39 -14.41
C GLN A 77 -4.54 -3.63 -14.93
N THR A 78 -3.83 -4.75 -15.08
CA THR A 78 -4.41 -6.04 -15.44
C THR A 78 -4.06 -7.12 -14.43
N TRP A 79 -4.98 -8.07 -14.24
CA TRP A 79 -4.85 -9.15 -13.28
C TRP A 79 -5.01 -10.49 -13.95
N ARG A 80 -4.02 -11.36 -13.79
CA ARG A 80 -3.98 -12.71 -14.35
C ARG A 80 -4.16 -13.73 -13.23
N PRO A 81 -4.97 -14.79 -13.42
CA PRO A 81 -5.11 -15.82 -12.41
C PRO A 81 -3.80 -16.61 -12.25
N VAL A 82 -3.46 -16.94 -11.00
CA VAL A 82 -2.39 -17.88 -10.69
C VAL A 82 -2.96 -19.30 -10.75
N ARG A 83 -2.25 -20.17 -11.46
CA ARG A 83 -2.51 -21.60 -11.51
C ARG A 83 -1.90 -22.25 -10.27
N THR A 84 -2.64 -22.22 -9.17
CA THR A 84 -2.24 -22.85 -7.91
C THR A 84 -2.03 -24.36 -8.06
N ASP A 85 -2.73 -24.99 -9.00
CA ASP A 85 -2.56 -26.39 -9.39
C ASP A 85 -1.18 -26.70 -10.01
N LEU A 86 -0.53 -25.71 -10.62
CA LEU A 86 0.81 -25.86 -11.19
C LEU A 86 1.89 -25.63 -10.13
N VAL A 87 1.77 -24.56 -9.33
CA VAL A 87 2.79 -24.22 -8.33
C VAL A 87 2.77 -25.20 -7.15
N ASN A 88 1.60 -25.64 -6.69
CA ASN A 88 1.50 -26.57 -5.56
C ASN A 88 1.80 -28.03 -5.94
N ARG A 89 2.00 -28.33 -7.23
CA ARG A 89 2.29 -29.69 -7.70
C ARG A 89 3.75 -30.05 -7.38
N PRO A 90 4.04 -31.31 -6.98
CA PRO A 90 5.42 -31.79 -6.96
C PRO A 90 6.06 -31.67 -8.35
N GLY A 91 7.32 -31.24 -8.42
CA GLY A 91 8.05 -31.07 -9.69
C GLY A 91 8.75 -29.72 -9.86
N ASN A 92 8.90 -28.94 -8.78
CA ASN A 92 9.68 -27.71 -8.73
C ASN A 92 9.31 -26.71 -9.84
N LEU A 93 8.01 -26.54 -10.10
CA LEU A 93 7.51 -25.56 -11.07
C LEU A 93 6.94 -24.37 -10.28
N GLY A 94 7.51 -23.19 -10.46
CA GLY A 94 7.11 -21.98 -9.75
C GLY A 94 6.67 -20.86 -10.68
N LEU A 95 5.92 -19.88 -10.14
CA LEU A 95 5.57 -18.66 -10.86
C LEU A 95 6.63 -17.58 -10.61
N ALA A 96 7.36 -17.19 -11.65
CA ALA A 96 8.36 -16.14 -11.60
C ALA A 96 7.72 -14.74 -11.60
N LEU A 97 8.04 -13.91 -10.61
CA LEU A 97 7.52 -12.55 -10.46
C LEU A 97 8.67 -11.58 -10.12
N ASP A 98 8.78 -10.46 -10.84
CA ASP A 98 9.72 -9.40 -10.46
C ASP A 98 9.23 -8.63 -9.22
N ARG A 99 10.12 -7.86 -8.59
CA ARG A 99 9.82 -7.12 -7.35
C ARG A 99 8.60 -6.19 -7.46
N ASP A 100 8.39 -5.59 -8.63
CA ASP A 100 7.30 -4.65 -8.89
C ASP A 100 5.97 -5.35 -9.21
N ALA A 101 6.00 -6.66 -9.46
CA ALA A 101 4.78 -7.44 -9.67
C ALA A 101 3.93 -7.40 -8.40
N ARG A 102 2.62 -7.36 -8.56
CA ARG A 102 1.66 -7.32 -7.45
C ARG A 102 0.97 -8.67 -7.30
N LEU A 103 0.72 -9.06 -6.06
CA LEU A 103 0.01 -10.29 -5.73
C LEU A 103 -1.28 -9.94 -4.97
N ARG A 104 -2.38 -10.63 -5.28
CA ARG A 104 -3.63 -10.54 -4.52
C ARG A 104 -4.35 -11.88 -4.46
N VAL A 105 -5.22 -12.02 -3.46
CA VAL A 105 -6.16 -13.13 -3.32
C VAL A 105 -7.58 -12.60 -3.20
N LEU A 106 -8.50 -13.15 -4.00
CA LEU A 106 -9.93 -12.87 -3.91
C LEU A 106 -10.58 -13.96 -3.06
N PRO A 107 -10.94 -13.70 -1.79
CA PRO A 107 -11.39 -14.74 -0.89
C PRO A 107 -12.70 -15.38 -1.34
N PHE A 108 -12.84 -16.69 -1.12
CA PHE A 108 -14.14 -17.34 -1.30
C PHE A 108 -15.14 -16.81 -0.27
N GLY A 109 -16.37 -16.53 -0.70
CA GLY A 109 -17.42 -15.99 0.17
C GLY A 109 -17.70 -16.91 1.35
N GLY A 110 -17.85 -16.34 2.56
CA GLY A 110 -18.21 -17.06 3.78
C GLY A 110 -17.04 -17.42 4.71
N HIS A 111 -15.78 -17.26 4.28
CA HIS A 111 -14.62 -17.58 5.11
C HIS A 111 -13.97 -16.33 5.71
N ARG A 112 -13.85 -16.30 7.05
CA ARG A 112 -12.94 -15.35 7.72
C ARG A 112 -11.53 -15.92 7.63
N VAL A 113 -10.86 -15.64 6.54
CA VAL A 113 -9.47 -16.05 6.35
C VAL A 113 -8.59 -15.13 7.22
N SER A 114 -8.04 -15.66 8.32
CA SER A 114 -7.17 -14.88 9.23
C SER A 114 -5.71 -14.87 8.79
N GLY A 115 -5.28 -15.92 8.07
CA GLY A 115 -3.94 -16.07 7.55
C GLY A 115 -3.92 -17.05 6.38
N VAL A 116 -3.01 -16.81 5.45
CA VAL A 116 -2.90 -17.52 4.18
C VAL A 116 -1.46 -17.92 3.94
N ARG A 117 -1.23 -19.17 3.55
CA ARG A 117 0.14 -19.66 3.30
C ARG A 117 0.65 -19.24 1.93
N VAL A 118 1.85 -18.69 1.90
CA VAL A 118 2.62 -18.39 0.68
C VAL A 118 4.02 -18.94 0.86
N ALA A 119 4.52 -19.72 -0.09
CA ALA A 119 5.92 -20.12 -0.12
C ALA A 119 6.58 -19.66 -1.41
N PHE A 120 7.78 -19.12 -1.28
CA PHE A 120 8.58 -18.61 -2.39
C PHE A 120 10.05 -18.59 -2.03
N HIS A 121 10.92 -18.40 -3.01
CA HIS A 121 12.29 -18.00 -2.79
C HIS A 121 12.59 -16.71 -3.54
N THR A 122 13.56 -15.95 -3.04
CA THR A 122 14.06 -14.74 -3.69
C THR A 122 15.05 -15.07 -4.79
N VAL A 123 15.04 -14.23 -5.82
CA VAL A 123 16.04 -14.25 -6.89
C VAL A 123 16.85 -12.95 -6.90
N GLN A 124 18.12 -13.05 -7.29
CA GLN A 124 19.04 -11.91 -7.35
C GLN A 124 18.99 -11.18 -8.69
N ARG A 125 18.43 -11.81 -9.73
CA ARG A 125 18.27 -11.23 -11.06
C ARG A 125 16.80 -11.15 -11.42
N SER A 126 16.42 -10.05 -12.06
CA SER A 126 15.08 -9.89 -12.60
C SER A 126 14.83 -10.96 -13.67
N HIS A 127 13.58 -11.39 -13.74
CA HIS A 127 13.09 -12.35 -14.72
C HIS A 127 12.94 -11.70 -16.11
N GLY A 128 12.81 -10.37 -16.20
CA GLY A 128 12.64 -9.63 -17.44
C GLY A 128 11.46 -10.16 -18.26
N GLN A 129 11.72 -10.68 -19.47
CA GLN A 129 10.70 -11.31 -20.32
C GLN A 129 10.06 -12.56 -19.67
N GLY A 130 10.67 -13.12 -18.63
CA GLY A 130 10.13 -14.22 -17.84
C GLY A 130 9.17 -13.82 -16.73
N ASN A 131 8.94 -12.52 -16.49
CA ASN A 131 8.03 -12.06 -15.46
C ASN A 131 6.58 -12.53 -15.74
N GLY A 132 5.96 -13.19 -14.77
CA GLY A 132 4.63 -13.77 -14.90
C GLY A 132 4.58 -15.09 -15.67
N SER A 133 5.70 -15.81 -15.79
CA SER A 133 5.78 -17.14 -16.43
C SER A 133 6.04 -18.25 -15.41
N TYR A 134 5.55 -19.46 -15.70
CA TYR A 134 5.85 -20.64 -14.90
C TYR A 134 7.18 -21.24 -15.34
N ARG A 135 8.07 -21.52 -14.40
CA ARG A 135 9.44 -21.99 -14.67
C ARG A 135 9.85 -23.07 -13.68
N ALA A 136 10.63 -24.03 -14.17
CA ALA A 136 11.28 -25.00 -13.33
C ALA A 136 12.35 -24.32 -12.47
N TYR A 137 12.52 -24.78 -11.25
CA TYR A 137 13.54 -24.31 -10.32
C TYR A 137 14.27 -25.49 -9.67
N ALA A 138 15.49 -25.27 -9.17
CA ALA A 138 16.26 -26.32 -8.51
C ALA A 138 15.89 -26.38 -7.01
N SER A 139 15.42 -27.52 -6.48
CA SER A 139 15.02 -27.62 -5.07
C SER A 139 16.22 -27.71 -4.11
N ASP A 140 17.29 -28.42 -4.49
CA ASP A 140 18.35 -28.84 -3.57
C ASP A 140 19.72 -28.13 -3.76
N ASP A 141 20.02 -27.55 -4.93
CA ASP A 141 21.33 -26.93 -5.24
C ASP A 141 21.31 -25.39 -5.20
N ARG A 142 20.58 -24.81 -4.24
CA ARG A 142 20.42 -23.36 -4.15
C ARG A 142 21.54 -22.71 -3.35
N GLU A 143 22.23 -21.73 -3.94
CA GLU A 143 23.12 -20.82 -3.22
C GLU A 143 22.42 -20.26 -1.97
N ASP A 144 23.18 -19.96 -0.91
CA ASP A 144 22.70 -19.70 0.46
C ASP A 144 21.73 -18.50 0.63
N GLY A 145 21.33 -17.85 -0.47
CA GLY A 145 20.31 -16.80 -0.55
C GLY A 145 19.02 -17.16 -1.32
N SER A 146 18.82 -18.43 -1.72
CA SER A 146 17.64 -18.87 -2.49
C SER A 146 16.78 -19.92 -1.77
N ARG A 147 16.91 -20.02 -0.43
CA ARG A 147 16.09 -20.94 0.37
C ARG A 147 14.61 -20.58 0.28
N THR A 148 13.75 -21.60 0.24
CA THR A 148 12.30 -21.40 0.29
C THR A 148 11.92 -20.79 1.63
N VAL A 149 11.27 -19.64 1.56
CA VAL A 149 10.62 -18.95 2.68
C VAL A 149 9.14 -19.29 2.63
N THR A 150 8.59 -19.71 3.77
CA THR A 150 7.14 -19.92 3.92
C THR A 150 6.57 -18.93 4.92
N LEU A 151 5.62 -18.12 4.46
CA LEU A 151 4.93 -17.11 5.24
C LEU A 151 3.47 -17.52 5.46
N VAL A 152 2.90 -17.06 6.58
CA VAL A 152 1.46 -17.04 6.83
C VAL A 152 1.03 -15.59 6.93
N LEU A 153 0.38 -15.08 5.88
CA LEU A 153 0.08 -13.66 5.71
C LEU A 153 -1.41 -13.39 5.92
N GLY A 154 -1.74 -12.28 6.59
CA GLY A 154 -3.11 -11.77 6.63
C GLY A 154 -3.51 -11.18 5.28
N LEU A 155 -4.83 -11.08 5.02
CA LEU A 155 -5.35 -10.54 3.74
C LEU A 155 -4.87 -9.12 3.46
N ALA A 156 -4.71 -8.26 4.47
CA ALA A 156 -4.23 -6.89 4.27
C ALA A 156 -2.75 -6.85 3.85
N ALA A 157 -1.93 -7.81 4.30
CA ALA A 157 -0.53 -7.91 3.91
C ALA A 157 -0.36 -8.39 2.46
N ILE A 158 -1.34 -9.11 1.92
CA ILE A 158 -1.36 -9.56 0.52
C ILE A 158 -2.07 -8.53 -0.37
N ASN A 159 -3.31 -8.17 -0.03
CA ASN A 159 -4.19 -7.35 -0.87
C ASN A 159 -3.98 -5.84 -0.70
N GLY A 160 -3.16 -5.42 0.25
CA GLY A 160 -3.08 -4.03 0.68
C GLY A 160 -4.28 -3.63 1.54
N THR A 161 -4.14 -2.50 2.23
CA THR A 161 -5.24 -1.89 2.96
C THR A 161 -6.07 -1.06 1.99
N PRO A 162 -7.40 -1.25 1.89
CA PRO A 162 -8.24 -0.40 1.05
C PRO A 162 -8.01 1.07 1.41
N PRO A 163 -7.93 1.98 0.42
CA PRO A 163 -7.85 3.40 0.73
C PRO A 163 -9.04 3.78 1.59
N ALA A 164 -8.82 4.60 2.62
CA ALA A 164 -9.88 5.06 3.49
C ALA A 164 -10.90 5.85 2.66
N VAL A 165 -11.98 5.18 2.25
CA VAL A 165 -13.09 5.84 1.58
C VAL A 165 -13.80 6.65 2.67
N HIS A 166 -13.63 7.97 2.62
CA HIS A 166 -14.51 8.85 3.40
C HIS A 166 -15.90 8.73 2.79
N VAL A 167 -16.70 7.79 3.30
CA VAL A 167 -18.13 7.73 2.99
C VAL A 167 -18.74 8.89 3.78
N PRO A 168 -19.20 9.97 3.12
CA PRO A 168 -19.89 11.03 3.83
C PRO A 168 -21.09 10.37 4.51
N ARG A 169 -21.18 10.51 5.83
CA ARG A 169 -22.32 9.96 6.57
C ARG A 169 -23.59 10.39 5.82
N PRO A 170 -24.49 9.46 5.47
CA PRO A 170 -25.72 9.83 4.79
C PRO A 170 -26.44 10.88 5.63
N ARG A 171 -26.41 12.15 5.20
CA ARG A 171 -27.11 13.24 5.88
C ARG A 171 -28.59 13.00 5.65
N ASN A 172 -29.29 12.55 6.69
CA ASN A 172 -30.73 12.41 6.66
C ASN A 172 -31.36 13.81 6.50
N LYS A 173 -31.63 14.21 5.25
CA LYS A 173 -32.17 15.54 4.90
C LYS A 173 -33.46 15.85 5.67
N ARG A 174 -34.31 14.85 5.93
CA ARG A 174 -35.56 15.02 6.71
C ARG A 174 -35.28 15.42 8.15
N ALA A 175 -34.32 14.79 8.81
CA ALA A 175 -33.96 15.11 10.20
C ALA A 175 -33.37 16.53 10.33
N LEU A 176 -32.67 17.01 9.30
CA LEU A 176 -32.10 18.36 9.28
C LEU A 176 -33.20 19.42 9.10
N VAL A 177 -34.16 19.18 8.20
CA VAL A 177 -35.32 20.08 8.02
C VAL A 177 -36.17 20.12 9.29
N GLN A 178 -36.42 18.98 9.93
CA GLN A 178 -37.15 18.93 11.21
C GLN A 178 -36.43 19.67 12.33
N ARG A 179 -35.10 19.54 12.44
CA ARG A 179 -34.30 20.32 13.40
C ARG A 179 -34.31 21.82 13.10
N ALA A 180 -34.24 22.20 11.82
CA ALA A 180 -34.31 23.61 11.43
C ALA A 180 -35.70 24.20 11.74
N ALA A 181 -36.77 23.46 11.48
CA ALA A 181 -38.13 23.87 11.81
C ALA A 181 -38.36 23.97 13.34
N ALA A 182 -37.85 22.99 14.10
CA ALA A 182 -37.94 23.01 15.57
C ALA A 182 -37.13 24.17 16.19
N ALA A 183 -35.93 24.46 15.64
CA ALA A 183 -35.12 25.60 16.07
C ALA A 183 -35.80 26.94 15.76
N ALA A 184 -36.39 27.08 14.56
CA ALA A 184 -37.17 28.27 14.18
C ALA A 184 -38.38 28.47 15.11
N ALA A 185 -39.12 27.40 15.41
CA ALA A 185 -40.26 27.44 16.32
C ALA A 185 -39.86 27.85 17.75
N ALA A 186 -38.74 27.30 18.27
CA ALA A 186 -38.21 27.65 19.58
C ALA A 186 -37.75 29.12 19.67
N SER A 187 -37.14 29.65 18.60
CA SER A 187 -36.76 31.07 18.56
C SER A 187 -37.97 32.00 18.51
N SER A 188 -39.05 31.63 17.80
CA SER A 188 -40.28 32.42 17.79
C SER A 188 -41.02 32.42 19.13
N SER A 189 -41.06 31.28 19.82
CA SER A 189 -41.68 31.21 21.15
C SER A 189 -40.91 32.02 22.19
N SER A 190 -39.58 32.03 22.13
CA SER A 190 -38.75 32.81 23.06
C SER A 190 -38.95 34.32 22.88
N ALA A 191 -39.15 34.80 21.65
CA ALA A 191 -39.41 36.21 21.35
C ALA A 191 -40.78 36.69 21.87
N LEU A 192 -41.80 35.82 21.82
CA LEU A 192 -43.16 36.13 22.28
C LEU A 192 -43.23 36.23 23.82
N THR A 193 -42.52 35.37 24.55
CA THR A 193 -42.44 35.46 26.02
C THR A 193 -41.64 36.67 26.52
N GLY A 194 -40.64 37.15 25.75
CA GLY A 194 -39.85 38.33 26.12
C GLY A 194 -40.64 39.65 26.05
N SER A 195 -41.64 39.74 25.16
CA SER A 195 -42.48 40.94 25.03
C SER A 195 -43.59 41.07 26.08
N MET A 196 -43.85 40.05 26.90
CA MET A 196 -44.92 40.06 27.90
C MET A 196 -44.45 40.52 29.30
N ALA A 197 -43.15 40.81 29.49
CA ALA A 197 -42.56 41.12 30.79
C ALA A 197 -42.32 42.62 31.06
N MET A 198 -42.90 43.52 30.27
CA MET A 198 -42.80 44.98 30.44
C MET A 198 -44.19 45.61 30.41
N ALA A 199 -44.94 45.48 31.51
CA ALA A 199 -46.10 46.32 31.83
C ALA A 199 -46.23 46.42 33.35
#